data_AF-A0AAW3J109-F1
#
_entry.id   AF-A0AAW3J109-F1
#
_cell.length_a   1.000
_cell.length_b   1.000
_cell.length_c   1.000
_cell.angle_alpha   90.00
_cell.angle_beta   90.00
_cell.angle_gamma   90.00
#
_symmetry.space_group_name_H-M   'P 1'
#
loop_
_entity.id
_entity.type
_entity.pdbx_description
1 polymer ?
#
loop_
_entity_poly.entity_id
_entity_poly.type
_entity_poly.pdbx_seq_one_letter_code
_entity_poly.pdbx_strand_id
1 'polypeptide(L)'
;AGANSVKTITNEGTIIGNLINTLTTDWTFGVLQGNFTNNGNLTEFNTGSITGILTNGNNGIINTLNTSKVGGSIANNGNLVNLIVDSNKTLTGNGSITNSLMVEKNNSGNGYTLTIGNNGAGNLNFKATNGTINNAGTINGNITNVDGSLIGNFTNSGSFEGNLTNNGNITNFINSGNFTGNITNIAGDTISNFNNQGNITGNINNSGTILDFNNAGNIDGTLTNASNANIGDFTNSGSIKEFNNQGLIAFFANNGIITTFSGNGTIYGVLNNKVINGNFENVANALKNTGTISGNVELVGERGTCSNDICKLSGLWNEGTITGTFTNAADKTINSVINGSNSEPNINAVLNNGIANDGIITNITNYNNGTINNGITNNANANIESITNQGTINGGITNSSQIGMINNTGLITGNLT
;
A
#
# COMPACT_ATOMS: atom_id res chain seq x y z
N ALA A 1 14.75 -28.18 -38.58
CA ALA A 1 13.56 -28.21 -39.45
C ALA A 1 13.37 -29.66 -39.91
N GLY A 2 12.39 -30.36 -39.35
CA GLY A 2 12.03 -31.71 -39.80
C GLY A 2 10.96 -31.63 -40.87
N ALA A 3 10.97 -32.56 -41.83
CA ALA A 3 9.91 -32.71 -42.82
C ALA A 3 8.54 -32.75 -42.10
N ASN A 4 7.59 -31.92 -42.52
CA ASN A 4 6.21 -31.71 -42.00
C ASN A 4 5.93 -30.44 -41.18
N SER A 5 6.83 -29.45 -41.13
CA SER A 5 6.49 -28.13 -40.57
C SER A 5 6.32 -27.06 -41.65
N VAL A 6 5.10 -26.54 -41.82
CA VAL A 6 4.87 -25.28 -42.55
C VAL A 6 5.28 -24.13 -41.63
N LYS A 7 6.29 -23.36 -42.03
CA LYS A 7 6.79 -22.23 -41.22
C LYS A 7 5.84 -21.04 -41.26
N THR A 8 5.24 -20.76 -42.42
CA THR A 8 4.39 -19.58 -42.64
C THR A 8 3.25 -19.91 -43.58
N ILE A 9 2.05 -19.43 -43.29
CA ILE A 9 0.87 -19.47 -44.16
C ILE A 9 0.43 -18.03 -44.42
N THR A 10 0.37 -17.63 -45.70
CA THR A 10 -0.01 -16.27 -46.10
C THR A 10 -1.23 -16.29 -47.03
N ASN A 11 -2.28 -15.52 -46.70
CA ASN A 11 -3.45 -15.29 -47.53
C ASN A 11 -4.03 -13.89 -47.30
N GLU A 12 -3.69 -12.92 -48.15
CA GLU A 12 -4.19 -11.53 -48.06
C GLU A 12 -5.70 -11.38 -48.33
N GLY A 13 -6.36 -12.44 -48.79
CA GLY A 13 -7.79 -12.44 -49.11
C GLY A 13 -8.68 -12.79 -47.91
N THR A 14 -9.93 -13.11 -48.23
CA THR A 14 -10.90 -13.64 -47.26
C THR A 14 -10.85 -15.15 -47.24
N ILE A 15 -10.69 -15.73 -46.06
CA ILE A 15 -10.94 -17.15 -45.79
C ILE A 15 -12.34 -17.27 -45.18
N ILE A 16 -13.19 -18.11 -45.74
CA ILE A 16 -14.52 -18.43 -45.17
C ILE A 16 -14.46 -19.82 -44.56
N GLY A 17 -14.83 -19.93 -43.29
CA GLY A 17 -14.78 -21.19 -42.53
C GLY A 17 -13.94 -21.10 -41.26
N ASN A 18 -13.76 -22.25 -40.60
CA ASN A 18 -13.02 -22.35 -39.35
C ASN A 18 -11.59 -22.82 -39.60
N LEU A 19 -10.64 -22.27 -38.86
CA LEU A 19 -9.23 -22.67 -38.91
C LEU A 19 -8.76 -23.20 -37.55
N ILE A 20 -7.92 -24.23 -37.60
CA ILE A 20 -7.27 -24.80 -36.42
C ILE A 20 -5.76 -24.83 -36.67
N ASN A 21 -5.01 -24.11 -35.86
CA ASN A 21 -3.55 -24.21 -35.81
C ASN A 21 -3.13 -25.23 -34.75
N THR A 22 -2.32 -26.21 -35.12
CA THR A 22 -1.74 -27.20 -34.19
C THR A 22 -0.21 -27.17 -34.18
N LEU A 23 0.40 -26.31 -34.99
CA LEU A 23 1.84 -26.24 -35.22
C LEU A 23 2.43 -24.91 -34.75
N THR A 24 3.76 -24.83 -34.74
CA THR A 24 4.47 -23.55 -34.68
C THR A 24 4.55 -22.98 -36.09
N THR A 25 3.65 -22.07 -36.42
CA THR A 25 3.48 -21.52 -37.76
C THR A 25 3.07 -20.07 -37.67
N ASP A 26 3.66 -19.23 -38.50
CA ASP A 26 3.26 -17.83 -38.63
C ASP A 26 2.03 -17.76 -39.56
N TRP A 27 0.93 -17.23 -39.05
CA TRP A 27 -0.30 -17.07 -39.84
C TRP A 27 -0.49 -15.59 -40.20
N THR A 28 -0.54 -15.34 -41.49
CA THR A 28 -0.75 -14.01 -42.09
C THR A 28 -1.98 -14.13 -42.96
N PHE A 29 -3.13 -13.59 -42.55
CA PHE A 29 -4.32 -13.57 -43.39
C PHE A 29 -4.91 -12.17 -43.55
N GLY A 30 -5.83 -11.98 -44.51
CA GLY A 30 -6.58 -10.75 -44.71
C GLY A 30 -7.80 -10.69 -43.80
N VAL A 31 -8.80 -11.54 -44.04
CA VAL A 31 -9.98 -11.66 -43.17
C VAL A 31 -10.38 -13.12 -43.01
N LEU A 32 -10.54 -13.59 -41.78
CA LEU A 32 -11.18 -14.87 -41.47
C LEU A 32 -12.65 -14.68 -41.13
N GLN A 33 -13.52 -15.09 -42.04
CA GLN A 33 -14.96 -15.23 -41.84
C GLN A 33 -15.30 -16.58 -41.20
N GLY A 34 -15.00 -16.70 -39.90
CA GLY A 34 -15.26 -17.87 -39.07
C GLY A 34 -14.45 -17.85 -37.79
N ASN A 35 -14.33 -19.01 -37.15
CA ASN A 35 -13.62 -19.16 -35.88
C ASN A 35 -12.16 -19.59 -36.10
N PHE A 36 -11.27 -19.15 -35.21
CA PHE A 36 -9.88 -19.58 -35.18
C PHE A 36 -9.57 -20.29 -33.86
N THR A 37 -9.02 -21.49 -33.93
CA THR A 37 -8.53 -22.23 -32.76
C THR A 37 -7.02 -22.39 -32.84
N ASN A 38 -6.29 -21.86 -31.85
CA ASN A 38 -4.86 -22.04 -31.71
C ASN A 38 -4.55 -23.09 -30.64
N ASN A 39 -3.95 -24.21 -31.04
CA ASN A 39 -3.38 -25.22 -30.16
C ASN A 39 -1.85 -25.34 -30.32
N GLY A 40 -1.25 -24.50 -31.17
CA GLY A 40 0.18 -24.47 -31.45
C GLY A 40 0.81 -23.15 -30.98
N ASN A 41 1.87 -22.70 -31.65
CA ASN A 41 2.53 -21.43 -31.32
C ASN A 41 2.37 -20.44 -32.50
N LEU A 42 1.79 -19.28 -32.20
CA LEU A 42 1.65 -18.15 -33.09
C LEU A 42 2.60 -17.04 -32.66
N THR A 43 3.62 -16.79 -33.48
CA THR A 43 4.65 -15.78 -33.19
C THR A 43 4.14 -14.35 -33.35
N GLU A 44 3.08 -14.12 -34.15
CA GLU A 44 2.44 -12.81 -34.28
C GLU A 44 1.12 -12.92 -35.05
N PHE A 45 0.13 -12.09 -34.68
CA PHE A 45 -1.08 -11.86 -35.48
C PHE A 45 -0.85 -10.64 -36.39
N ASN A 46 0.09 -10.79 -37.32
CA ASN A 46 0.71 -9.65 -38.02
C ASN A 46 -0.22 -8.91 -38.98
N THR A 47 -1.18 -9.61 -39.59
CA THR A 47 -2.10 -9.03 -40.56
C THR A 47 -3.47 -9.68 -40.43
N GLY A 48 -4.50 -8.89 -40.72
CA GLY A 48 -5.88 -9.35 -40.84
C GLY A 48 -6.69 -9.45 -39.55
N SER A 49 -7.95 -9.86 -39.70
CA SER A 49 -8.93 -9.96 -38.60
C SER A 49 -9.72 -11.26 -38.64
N ILE A 50 -10.14 -11.72 -37.47
CA ILE A 50 -11.09 -12.81 -37.27
C ILE A 50 -12.44 -12.17 -36.99
N THR A 51 -13.45 -12.45 -37.79
CA THR A 51 -14.81 -11.94 -37.52
C THR A 51 -15.53 -12.76 -36.43
N GLY A 52 -15.23 -14.06 -36.34
CA GLY A 52 -15.77 -14.98 -35.33
C GLY A 52 -14.99 -15.01 -34.02
N ILE A 53 -15.01 -16.17 -33.36
CA ILE A 53 -14.39 -16.42 -32.05
C ILE A 53 -12.93 -16.83 -32.22
N LEU A 54 -12.06 -16.30 -31.35
CA LEU A 54 -10.70 -16.80 -31.15
C LEU A 54 -10.65 -17.70 -29.92
N THR A 55 -10.23 -18.95 -30.09
CA THR A 55 -9.92 -19.87 -28.99
C THR A 55 -8.42 -20.15 -28.96
N ASN A 56 -7.71 -19.70 -27.93
CA ASN A 56 -6.36 -20.15 -27.64
C ASN A 56 -6.45 -21.34 -26.67
N GLY A 57 -6.31 -22.56 -27.19
CA GLY A 57 -6.40 -23.79 -26.40
C GLY A 57 -5.24 -23.93 -25.42
N ASN A 58 -5.27 -24.99 -24.59
CA ASN A 58 -4.37 -25.15 -23.44
C ASN A 58 -2.87 -25.13 -23.81
N ASN A 59 -2.52 -25.68 -24.98
CA ASN A 59 -1.14 -25.68 -25.49
C ASN A 59 -0.83 -24.48 -26.38
N GLY A 60 -1.84 -23.63 -26.62
CA GLY A 60 -1.76 -22.49 -27.50
C GLY A 60 -0.89 -21.39 -26.92
N ILE A 61 0.08 -20.93 -27.71
CA ILE A 61 0.87 -19.74 -27.42
C ILE A 61 0.54 -18.70 -28.49
N ILE A 62 0.20 -17.48 -28.08
CA ILE A 62 0.08 -16.32 -28.96
C ILE A 62 1.02 -15.24 -28.45
N ASN A 63 1.99 -14.86 -29.25
CA ASN A 63 3.00 -13.90 -28.82
C ASN A 63 2.45 -12.48 -28.66
N THR A 64 1.63 -12.01 -29.60
CA THR A 64 0.97 -10.71 -29.50
C THR A 64 -0.45 -10.82 -30.00
N LEU A 65 -1.40 -10.39 -29.17
CA LEU A 65 -2.81 -10.32 -29.50
C LEU A 65 -3.33 -8.90 -29.29
N ASN A 66 -3.73 -8.26 -30.39
CA ASN A 66 -4.52 -7.04 -30.39
C ASN A 66 -6.00 -7.43 -30.40
N THR A 67 -6.78 -6.96 -29.44
CA THR A 67 -8.20 -7.32 -29.31
C THR A 67 -9.05 -6.92 -30.52
N SER A 68 -8.68 -5.84 -31.23
CA SER A 68 -9.36 -5.34 -32.42
C SER A 68 -9.30 -6.31 -33.59
N LYS A 69 -8.36 -7.26 -33.56
CA LYS A 69 -8.22 -8.31 -34.57
C LYS A 69 -9.26 -9.40 -34.41
N VAL A 70 -10.03 -9.41 -33.33
CA VAL A 70 -11.09 -10.40 -33.09
C VAL A 70 -12.42 -9.67 -32.97
N GLY A 71 -13.32 -9.91 -33.92
CA GLY A 71 -14.69 -9.38 -33.91
C GLY A 71 -15.54 -10.01 -32.80
N GLY A 72 -15.46 -11.34 -32.67
CA GLY A 72 -16.15 -12.10 -31.64
C GLY A 72 -15.47 -12.05 -30.25
N SER A 73 -15.74 -13.06 -29.43
CA SER A 73 -15.14 -13.26 -28.11
C SER A 73 -13.76 -13.90 -28.20
N ILE A 74 -12.98 -13.75 -27.13
CA ILE A 74 -11.68 -14.42 -26.96
C ILE A 74 -11.78 -15.40 -25.79
N ALA A 75 -11.47 -16.66 -26.05
CA ALA A 75 -11.32 -17.70 -25.04
C ALA A 75 -9.85 -18.10 -24.95
N ASN A 76 -9.16 -17.71 -23.88
CA ASN A 76 -7.76 -18.03 -23.64
C ASN A 76 -7.62 -19.08 -22.53
N ASN A 77 -7.25 -20.29 -22.93
CA ASN A 77 -6.88 -21.38 -22.03
C ASN A 77 -5.38 -21.67 -22.03
N GLY A 78 -4.62 -21.11 -22.99
CA GLY A 78 -3.16 -21.22 -23.09
C GLY A 78 -2.43 -19.96 -22.62
N ASN A 79 -1.33 -19.62 -23.28
CA ASN A 79 -0.50 -18.46 -22.96
C ASN A 79 -0.66 -17.36 -24.02
N LEU A 80 -0.97 -16.15 -23.57
CA LEU A 80 -0.75 -14.94 -24.33
C LEU A 80 0.56 -14.33 -23.83
N VAL A 81 1.54 -14.09 -24.68
CA VAL A 81 2.77 -13.42 -24.24
C VAL A 81 2.44 -11.94 -24.02
N ASN A 82 1.89 -11.27 -25.03
CA ASN A 82 1.44 -9.89 -24.96
C ASN A 82 -0.04 -9.79 -25.33
N LEU A 83 -0.83 -9.11 -24.50
CA LEU A 83 -2.20 -8.71 -24.79
C LEU A 83 -2.31 -7.19 -24.85
N ILE A 84 -2.80 -6.68 -25.97
CA ILE A 84 -3.07 -5.27 -26.18
C ILE A 84 -4.58 -5.10 -26.41
N VAL A 85 -5.20 -4.31 -25.55
CA VAL A 85 -6.63 -4.02 -25.55
C VAL A 85 -6.83 -2.67 -26.20
N ASP A 86 -6.91 -2.71 -27.52
CA ASP A 86 -7.17 -1.63 -28.47
C ASP A 86 -8.63 -1.62 -28.97
N SER A 87 -9.49 -2.43 -28.34
CA SER A 87 -10.93 -2.46 -28.54
C SER A 87 -11.61 -3.07 -27.31
N ASN A 88 -12.86 -2.70 -27.02
CA ASN A 88 -13.59 -3.31 -25.92
C ASN A 88 -13.75 -4.81 -26.16
N LYS A 89 -13.36 -5.64 -25.18
CA LYS A 89 -13.36 -7.09 -25.37
C LYS A 89 -13.58 -7.86 -24.08
N THR A 90 -14.25 -8.99 -24.21
CA THR A 90 -14.35 -10.00 -23.15
C THR A 90 -13.32 -11.10 -23.39
N LEU A 91 -12.48 -11.34 -22.39
CA LEU A 91 -11.52 -12.44 -22.33
C LEU A 91 -12.02 -13.49 -21.34
N THR A 92 -12.23 -14.71 -21.80
CA THR A 92 -12.63 -15.86 -20.97
C THR A 92 -11.54 -16.93 -20.96
N GLY A 93 -11.73 -17.98 -20.16
CA GLY A 93 -10.77 -19.09 -20.03
C GLY A 93 -9.78 -18.91 -18.90
N ASN A 94 -9.01 -19.97 -18.63
CA ASN A 94 -8.12 -20.08 -17.46
C ASN A 94 -6.63 -19.93 -17.81
N GLY A 95 -6.34 -19.45 -19.01
CA GLY A 95 -4.98 -19.23 -19.49
C GLY A 95 -4.26 -18.10 -18.76
N SER A 96 -3.04 -17.81 -19.20
CA SER A 96 -2.20 -16.78 -18.57
C SER A 96 -1.67 -15.74 -19.55
N ILE A 97 -1.26 -14.60 -18.99
CA ILE A 97 -0.37 -13.65 -19.67
C ILE A 97 1.05 -13.85 -19.15
N THR A 98 2.02 -14.00 -20.04
CA THR A 98 3.41 -14.33 -19.67
C THR A 98 4.42 -13.21 -19.88
N ASN A 99 4.01 -12.06 -20.41
CA ASN A 99 4.86 -10.87 -20.51
C ASN A 99 4.12 -9.56 -20.25
N SER A 100 3.18 -9.15 -21.10
CA SER A 100 2.55 -7.83 -20.99
C SER A 100 1.04 -7.79 -21.18
N LEU A 101 0.37 -6.93 -20.42
CA LEU A 101 -1.01 -6.50 -20.62
C LEU A 101 -1.04 -4.99 -20.76
N MET A 102 -1.51 -4.50 -21.91
CA MET A 102 -1.71 -3.09 -22.18
C MET A 102 -3.17 -2.83 -22.48
N VAL A 103 -3.81 -1.94 -21.72
CA VAL A 103 -5.16 -1.44 -22.02
C VAL A 103 -5.05 0.00 -22.47
N GLU A 104 -5.36 0.26 -23.73
CA GLU A 104 -5.09 1.54 -24.38
C GLU A 104 -6.19 2.58 -24.12
N LYS A 105 -5.86 3.84 -24.39
CA LYS A 105 -6.84 4.92 -24.48
C LYS A 105 -7.68 4.75 -25.75
N ASN A 106 -8.98 5.00 -25.65
CA ASN A 106 -9.85 5.12 -26.81
C ASN A 106 -9.86 6.58 -27.30
N ASN A 107 -10.45 6.82 -28.47
CA ASN A 107 -10.53 8.16 -29.06
C ASN A 107 -11.30 9.17 -28.20
N SER A 108 -12.12 8.69 -27.25
CA SER A 108 -12.87 9.53 -26.31
C SER A 108 -12.07 9.85 -25.02
N GLY A 109 -10.86 9.32 -24.87
CA GLY A 109 -9.99 9.56 -23.71
C GLY A 109 -10.26 8.67 -22.49
N ASN A 110 -11.38 7.95 -22.45
CA ASN A 110 -11.81 7.09 -21.32
C ASN A 110 -11.18 5.68 -21.35
N GLY A 111 -10.54 5.31 -22.46
CA GLY A 111 -9.90 4.00 -22.64
C GLY A 111 -10.82 2.86 -23.02
N TYR A 112 -10.22 1.79 -23.53
CA TYR A 112 -10.93 0.55 -23.84
C TYR A 112 -11.19 -0.28 -22.58
N THR A 113 -12.17 -1.16 -22.65
CA THR A 113 -12.53 -2.06 -21.55
C THR A 113 -12.11 -3.49 -21.85
N LEU A 114 -11.29 -4.06 -20.98
CA LEU A 114 -11.09 -5.51 -20.88
C LEU A 114 -12.02 -6.06 -19.80
N THR A 115 -12.98 -6.89 -20.20
CA THR A 115 -13.80 -7.66 -19.26
C THR A 115 -13.25 -9.08 -19.13
N ILE A 116 -12.91 -9.50 -17.91
CA ILE A 116 -12.37 -10.83 -17.64
C ILE A 116 -13.49 -11.75 -17.14
N GLY A 117 -13.72 -12.85 -17.84
CA GLY A 117 -14.82 -13.77 -17.58
C GLY A 117 -16.20 -13.18 -17.90
N ASN A 118 -17.24 -13.82 -17.39
CA ASN A 118 -18.62 -13.34 -17.57
C ASN A 118 -18.86 -12.12 -16.67
N ASN A 119 -19.13 -10.95 -17.27
CA ASN A 119 -19.39 -9.68 -16.57
C ASN A 119 -18.33 -9.28 -15.53
N GLY A 120 -17.05 -9.60 -15.77
CA GLY A 120 -15.96 -9.24 -14.86
C GLY A 120 -15.77 -10.18 -13.68
N ALA A 121 -16.52 -11.28 -13.59
CA ALA A 121 -16.37 -12.24 -12.49
C ALA A 121 -15.17 -13.19 -12.64
N GLY A 122 -14.41 -13.10 -13.73
CA GLY A 122 -13.28 -13.98 -14.02
C GLY A 122 -12.00 -13.59 -13.26
N ASN A 123 -10.98 -14.42 -13.43
CA ASN A 123 -9.63 -14.17 -12.94
C ASN A 123 -8.61 -14.43 -14.05
N LEU A 124 -7.72 -13.49 -14.28
CA LEU A 124 -6.64 -13.58 -15.24
C LEU A 124 -5.30 -13.81 -14.53
N ASN A 125 -4.63 -14.91 -14.87
CA ASN A 125 -3.34 -15.23 -14.30
C ASN A 125 -2.21 -14.50 -15.03
N PHE A 126 -1.32 -13.87 -14.27
CA PHE A 126 -0.07 -13.30 -14.76
C PHE A 126 1.08 -14.20 -14.32
N LYS A 127 1.85 -14.72 -15.27
CA LYS A 127 2.98 -15.64 -15.06
C LYS A 127 4.19 -15.19 -15.87
N ALA A 128 4.78 -14.07 -15.44
CA ALA A 128 5.88 -13.42 -16.14
C ALA A 128 7.17 -13.52 -15.32
N THR A 129 8.32 -13.37 -15.99
CA THR A 129 9.63 -13.28 -15.32
C THR A 129 10.05 -11.84 -15.06
N ASN A 130 9.44 -10.87 -15.74
CA ASN A 130 9.58 -9.42 -15.53
C ASN A 130 8.47 -8.71 -16.32
N GLY A 131 7.21 -9.00 -15.98
CA GLY A 131 6.07 -8.59 -16.77
C GLY A 131 5.65 -7.13 -16.57
N THR A 132 4.79 -6.65 -17.46
CA THR A 132 4.21 -5.29 -17.37
C THR A 132 2.69 -5.33 -17.48
N ILE A 133 2.02 -4.59 -16.60
CA ILE A 133 0.60 -4.29 -16.69
C ILE A 133 0.48 -2.78 -16.80
N ASN A 134 -0.09 -2.28 -17.90
CA ASN A 134 -0.34 -0.87 -18.11
C ASN A 134 -1.82 -0.67 -18.45
N ASN A 135 -2.59 -0.14 -17.51
CA ASN A 135 -3.99 0.15 -17.70
C ASN A 135 -4.21 1.65 -17.85
N ALA A 136 -4.56 2.09 -19.06
CA ALA A 136 -5.04 3.44 -19.34
C ALA A 136 -6.54 3.50 -19.65
N GLY A 137 -7.22 2.34 -19.63
CA GLY A 137 -8.67 2.23 -19.80
C GLY A 137 -9.32 1.56 -18.61
N THR A 138 -10.13 0.53 -18.84
CA THR A 138 -10.82 -0.21 -17.78
C THR A 138 -10.44 -1.68 -17.80
N ILE A 139 -10.01 -2.20 -16.66
CA ILE A 139 -9.94 -3.65 -16.41
C ILE A 139 -11.10 -3.98 -15.48
N ASN A 140 -12.07 -4.75 -15.98
CA ASN A 140 -13.19 -5.25 -15.19
C ASN A 140 -12.99 -6.74 -14.96
N GLY A 141 -12.59 -7.09 -13.73
CA GLY A 141 -12.31 -8.44 -13.26
C GLY A 141 -10.93 -8.62 -12.63
N ASN A 142 -10.69 -9.82 -12.09
CA ASN A 142 -9.57 -10.04 -11.18
C ASN A 142 -8.27 -10.36 -11.94
N ILE A 143 -7.14 -9.98 -11.35
CA ILE A 143 -5.80 -10.39 -11.78
C ILE A 143 -5.07 -11.04 -10.62
N THR A 144 -4.44 -12.17 -10.88
CA THR A 144 -3.53 -12.83 -9.94
C THR A 144 -2.13 -12.88 -10.53
N ASN A 145 -1.16 -12.22 -9.87
CA ASN A 145 0.25 -12.50 -10.09
C ASN A 145 0.57 -13.82 -9.40
N VAL A 146 0.78 -14.89 -10.16
CA VAL A 146 0.84 -16.25 -9.60
C VAL A 146 2.20 -16.56 -8.97
N ASP A 147 2.28 -17.68 -8.24
CA ASP A 147 3.52 -18.10 -7.57
C ASP A 147 4.72 -18.14 -8.52
N GLY A 148 5.86 -17.63 -8.05
CA GLY A 148 7.10 -17.50 -8.80
C GLY A 148 7.08 -16.47 -9.94
N SER A 149 5.99 -15.72 -10.13
CA SER A 149 5.89 -14.67 -11.15
C SER A 149 6.45 -13.34 -10.63
N LEU A 150 7.07 -12.58 -11.52
CA LEU A 150 7.52 -11.20 -11.30
C LEU A 150 6.83 -10.25 -12.28
N ILE A 151 6.08 -9.30 -11.75
CA ILE A 151 5.63 -8.12 -12.48
C ILE A 151 6.61 -6.99 -12.14
N GLY A 152 7.38 -6.55 -13.14
CA GLY A 152 8.29 -5.43 -12.97
C GLY A 152 7.55 -4.12 -12.76
N ASN A 153 6.48 -3.89 -13.53
CA ASN A 153 5.67 -2.68 -13.41
C ASN A 153 4.18 -2.97 -13.56
N PHE A 154 3.40 -2.61 -12.54
CA PHE A 154 1.96 -2.50 -12.58
C PHE A 154 1.60 -1.02 -12.53
N THR A 155 1.02 -0.49 -13.60
CA THR A 155 0.61 0.91 -13.69
C THR A 155 -0.88 0.98 -14.01
N ASN A 156 -1.65 1.57 -13.11
CA ASN A 156 -3.07 1.88 -13.32
C ASN A 156 -3.27 3.40 -13.40
N SER A 157 -3.52 3.90 -14.60
CA SER A 157 -3.91 5.30 -14.86
C SER A 157 -5.39 5.46 -15.26
N GLY A 158 -6.09 4.34 -15.48
CA GLY A 158 -7.53 4.28 -15.77
C GLY A 158 -8.36 3.75 -14.58
N SER A 159 -9.30 2.85 -14.85
CA SER A 159 -10.16 2.19 -13.86
C SER A 159 -9.79 0.71 -13.72
N PHE A 160 -9.57 0.24 -12.48
CA PHE A 160 -9.41 -1.16 -12.16
C PHE A 160 -10.56 -1.63 -11.26
N GLU A 161 -11.47 -2.40 -11.85
CA GLU A 161 -12.73 -2.86 -11.27
C GLU A 161 -12.68 -4.36 -10.99
N GLY A 162 -11.71 -4.77 -10.19
CA GLY A 162 -11.53 -6.15 -9.76
C GLY A 162 -10.44 -6.26 -8.73
N ASN A 163 -10.23 -7.46 -8.18
CA ASN A 163 -9.18 -7.66 -7.19
C ASN A 163 -7.83 -7.89 -7.87
N LEU A 164 -6.77 -7.34 -7.28
CA LEU A 164 -5.39 -7.73 -7.54
C LEU A 164 -4.91 -8.62 -6.40
N THR A 165 -4.48 -9.83 -6.73
CA THR A 165 -3.78 -10.71 -5.80
C THR A 165 -2.32 -10.83 -6.22
N ASN A 166 -1.41 -10.32 -5.40
CA ASN A 166 0.01 -10.61 -5.51
C ASN A 166 0.32 -11.89 -4.73
N ASN A 167 0.41 -13.01 -5.45
CA ASN A 167 0.92 -14.28 -4.96
C ASN A 167 2.28 -14.57 -5.64
N GLY A 168 3.14 -13.57 -5.72
CA GLY A 168 4.44 -13.59 -6.39
C GLY A 168 5.20 -12.31 -6.04
N ASN A 169 5.86 -11.66 -6.99
CA ASN A 169 6.53 -10.38 -6.74
C ASN A 169 6.05 -9.27 -7.68
N ILE A 170 5.86 -8.06 -7.11
CA ILE A 170 5.67 -6.82 -7.88
C ILE A 170 6.79 -5.86 -7.51
N THR A 171 7.61 -5.45 -8.47
CA THR A 171 8.65 -4.45 -8.19
C THR A 171 8.03 -3.07 -8.00
N ASN A 172 7.22 -2.61 -8.96
CA ASN A 172 6.58 -1.30 -8.90
C ASN A 172 5.07 -1.44 -9.08
N PHE A 173 4.31 -1.08 -8.06
CA PHE A 173 2.87 -0.87 -8.13
C PHE A 173 2.59 0.64 -8.13
N ILE A 174 1.97 1.15 -9.19
CA ILE A 174 1.65 2.57 -9.36
C ILE A 174 0.17 2.69 -9.68
N ASN A 175 -0.59 3.35 -8.81
CA ASN A 175 -1.98 3.71 -9.05
C ASN A 175 -2.11 5.23 -9.15
N SER A 176 -2.37 5.77 -10.34
CA SER A 176 -2.74 7.17 -10.56
C SER A 176 -4.19 7.35 -11.00
N GLY A 177 -4.90 6.26 -11.28
CA GLY A 177 -6.32 6.24 -11.62
C GLY A 177 -7.22 5.83 -10.44
N ASN A 178 -8.30 5.11 -10.76
CA ASN A 178 -9.24 4.56 -9.78
C ASN A 178 -9.03 3.05 -9.64
N PHE A 179 -9.00 2.57 -8.39
CA PHE A 179 -8.91 1.15 -8.06
C PHE A 179 -10.03 0.81 -7.09
N THR A 180 -11.02 0.03 -7.52
CA THR A 180 -12.23 -0.23 -6.71
C THR A 180 -12.25 -1.60 -6.05
N GLY A 181 -11.54 -2.58 -6.60
CA GLY A 181 -11.39 -3.88 -5.96
C GLY A 181 -10.25 -3.92 -4.94
N ASN A 182 -10.12 -5.05 -4.25
CA ASN A 182 -9.13 -5.21 -3.20
C ASN A 182 -7.74 -5.49 -3.78
N ILE A 183 -6.71 -5.02 -3.08
CA ILE A 183 -5.32 -5.36 -3.35
C ILE A 183 -4.84 -6.25 -2.21
N THR A 184 -4.41 -7.46 -2.53
CA THR A 184 -3.91 -8.43 -1.54
C THR A 184 -2.47 -8.78 -1.86
N ASN A 185 -1.57 -8.58 -0.90
CA ASN A 185 -0.21 -9.10 -0.94
C ASN A 185 -0.13 -10.33 -0.03
N ILE A 186 0.05 -11.51 -0.61
CA ILE A 186 0.01 -12.79 0.11
C ILE A 186 1.27 -12.94 0.99
N ALA A 187 1.17 -13.78 2.03
CA ALA A 187 2.28 -14.06 2.92
C ALA A 187 3.47 -14.69 2.16
N GLY A 188 4.68 -14.21 2.43
CA GLY A 188 5.90 -14.63 1.74
C GLY A 188 6.20 -13.85 0.44
N ASP A 189 5.25 -13.08 -0.05
CA ASP A 189 5.34 -12.33 -1.30
C ASP A 189 5.68 -10.86 -1.08
N THR A 190 6.29 -10.24 -2.09
CA THR A 190 6.81 -8.87 -1.98
C THR A 190 6.19 -7.92 -3.00
N ILE A 191 5.79 -6.74 -2.51
CA ILE A 191 5.66 -5.54 -3.33
C ILE A 191 6.81 -4.61 -2.94
N SER A 192 7.77 -4.37 -3.82
CA SER A 192 8.91 -3.52 -3.45
C SER A 192 8.46 -2.07 -3.28
N ASN A 193 7.81 -1.50 -4.29
CA ASN A 193 7.34 -0.12 -4.26
C ASN A 193 5.83 -0.08 -4.46
N PHE A 194 5.07 0.31 -3.44
CA PHE A 194 3.65 0.59 -3.52
C PHE A 194 3.41 2.10 -3.57
N ASN A 195 2.98 2.63 -4.71
CA ASN A 195 2.78 4.06 -4.91
C ASN A 195 1.34 4.36 -5.33
N ASN A 196 0.56 4.95 -4.42
CA ASN A 196 -0.77 5.44 -4.71
C ASN A 196 -0.78 6.97 -4.86
N GLN A 197 -1.10 7.45 -6.06
CA GLN A 197 -1.35 8.86 -6.39
C GLN A 197 -2.81 9.14 -6.73
N GLY A 198 -3.59 8.09 -7.02
CA GLY A 198 -5.00 8.14 -7.39
C GLY A 198 -5.93 7.78 -6.23
N ASN A 199 -7.06 7.14 -6.56
CA ASN A 199 -8.05 6.71 -5.59
C ASN A 199 -8.05 5.18 -5.47
N ILE A 200 -8.06 4.68 -4.24
CA ILE A 200 -8.29 3.27 -3.92
C ILE A 200 -9.50 3.21 -2.99
N THR A 201 -10.61 2.62 -3.44
CA THR A 201 -11.80 2.43 -2.59
C THR A 201 -11.91 1.00 -2.06
N GLY A 202 -11.22 0.04 -2.69
CA GLY A 202 -11.07 -1.31 -2.16
C GLY A 202 -10.09 -1.38 -1.00
N ASN A 203 -10.06 -2.50 -0.31
CA ASN A 203 -9.14 -2.72 0.81
C ASN A 203 -7.74 -3.08 0.33
N ILE A 204 -6.73 -2.67 1.10
CA ILE A 204 -5.35 -3.09 0.90
C ILE A 204 -4.99 -4.05 2.04
N ASN A 205 -4.80 -5.32 1.71
CA ASN A 205 -4.49 -6.36 2.68
C ASN A 205 -3.04 -6.84 2.47
N ASN A 206 -2.13 -6.36 3.30
CA ASN A 206 -0.76 -6.85 3.33
C ASN A 206 -0.61 -8.00 4.32
N SER A 207 -0.32 -9.20 3.82
CA SER A 207 0.11 -10.36 4.62
C SER A 207 1.58 -10.73 4.39
N GLY A 208 2.21 -10.19 3.34
CA GLY A 208 3.62 -10.37 3.01
C GLY A 208 4.47 -9.15 3.37
N THR A 209 5.37 -8.78 2.46
CA THR A 209 6.26 -7.63 2.64
C THR A 209 5.95 -6.53 1.64
N ILE A 210 5.83 -5.29 2.12
CA ILE A 210 5.94 -4.08 1.31
C ILE A 210 7.21 -3.36 1.72
N LEU A 211 8.17 -3.16 0.82
CA LEU A 211 9.41 -2.48 1.21
C LEU A 211 9.17 -0.99 1.41
N ASP A 212 8.59 -0.34 0.39
CA ASP A 212 8.28 1.09 0.40
C ASP A 212 6.80 1.30 0.09
N PHE A 213 6.05 1.82 1.06
CA PHE A 213 4.65 2.20 0.91
C PHE A 213 4.52 3.72 0.85
N ASN A 214 4.03 4.25 -0.27
CA ASN A 214 3.81 5.67 -0.48
C ASN A 214 2.36 5.94 -0.90
N ASN A 215 1.62 6.66 -0.07
CA ASN A 215 0.30 7.16 -0.39
C ASN A 215 0.30 8.69 -0.49
N ALA A 216 0.24 9.20 -1.72
CA ALA A 216 -0.02 10.61 -2.03
C ALA A 216 -1.48 10.87 -2.45
N GLY A 217 -2.24 9.82 -2.80
CA GLY A 217 -3.64 9.88 -3.20
C GLY A 217 -4.62 9.65 -2.04
N ASN A 218 -5.79 9.10 -2.38
CA ASN A 218 -6.81 8.74 -1.41
C ASN A 218 -6.98 7.23 -1.30
N ILE A 219 -6.99 6.71 -0.07
CA ILE A 219 -7.37 5.34 0.27
C ILE A 219 -8.65 5.43 1.11
N ASP A 220 -9.79 5.16 0.49
CA ASP A 220 -11.12 5.15 1.13
C ASP A 220 -11.55 3.75 1.62
N GLY A 221 -10.77 2.72 1.26
CA GLY A 221 -10.86 1.40 1.89
C GLY A 221 -10.06 1.30 3.20
N THR A 222 -10.02 0.10 3.76
CA THR A 222 -9.16 -0.21 4.92
C THR A 222 -7.79 -0.67 4.43
N LEU A 223 -6.73 -0.02 4.91
CA LEU A 223 -5.37 -0.53 4.84
C LEU A 223 -5.09 -1.42 6.05
N THR A 224 -4.76 -2.68 5.81
CA THR A 224 -4.39 -3.65 6.84
C THR A 224 -2.97 -4.16 6.61
N ASN A 225 -2.11 -4.00 7.61
CA ASN A 225 -0.83 -4.69 7.70
C ASN A 225 -0.97 -5.83 8.73
N ALA A 226 -1.11 -7.07 8.28
CA ALA A 226 -1.43 -8.22 9.13
C ALA A 226 -0.28 -8.59 10.09
N SER A 227 -0.54 -9.42 11.11
CA SER A 227 0.40 -9.67 12.23
C SER A 227 1.79 -10.16 11.85
N ASN A 228 1.93 -10.91 10.73
CA ASN A 228 3.21 -11.40 10.24
C ASN A 228 3.72 -10.64 9.02
N ALA A 229 3.04 -9.55 8.67
CA ALA A 229 3.37 -8.73 7.52
C ALA A 229 4.33 -7.61 7.93
N ASN A 230 5.12 -7.17 6.95
CA ASN A 230 6.10 -6.11 7.13
C ASN A 230 5.82 -4.98 6.16
N ILE A 231 5.92 -3.75 6.66
CA ILE A 231 6.14 -2.55 5.85
C ILE A 231 7.50 -2.00 6.25
N GLY A 232 8.38 -1.75 5.28
CA GLY A 232 9.64 -1.05 5.55
C GLY A 232 9.36 0.42 5.84
N ASP A 233 9.49 1.25 4.81
CA ASP A 233 9.20 2.67 4.90
C ASP A 233 7.73 2.94 4.53
N PHE A 234 6.99 3.50 5.48
CA PHE A 234 5.62 3.93 5.30
C PHE A 234 5.57 5.45 5.21
N THR A 235 5.07 5.98 4.08
CA THR A 235 4.84 7.41 3.88
C THR A 235 3.40 7.66 3.44
N ASN A 236 2.69 8.50 4.20
CA ASN A 236 1.37 9.01 3.83
C ASN A 236 1.43 10.53 3.68
N SER A 237 1.25 11.07 2.48
CA SER A 237 1.03 12.51 2.23
C SER A 237 -0.39 12.83 1.78
N GLY A 238 -1.17 11.80 1.43
CA GLY A 238 -2.57 11.90 1.04
C GLY A 238 -3.54 11.63 2.19
N SER A 239 -4.58 10.86 1.91
CA SER A 239 -5.62 10.48 2.88
C SER A 239 -5.77 8.97 2.97
N ILE A 240 -5.93 8.47 4.20
CA ILE A 240 -6.27 7.08 4.51
C ILE A 240 -7.47 7.11 5.46
N LYS A 241 -8.56 6.47 5.07
CA LYS A 241 -9.76 6.38 5.89
C LYS A 241 -9.52 5.51 7.12
N GLU A 242 -9.08 4.28 6.92
CA GLU A 242 -8.82 3.33 8.01
C GLU A 242 -7.45 2.67 7.81
N PHE A 243 -6.61 2.74 8.83
CA PHE A 243 -5.36 2.01 8.90
C PHE A 243 -5.33 1.13 10.14
N ASN A 244 -5.25 -0.18 9.93
CA ASN A 244 -5.05 -1.19 10.96
C ASN A 244 -3.65 -1.81 10.82
N ASN A 245 -2.73 -1.48 11.74
CA ASN A 245 -1.41 -2.09 11.81
C ASN A 245 -1.37 -3.19 12.87
N GLN A 246 -1.28 -4.45 12.44
CA GLN A 246 -1.07 -5.62 13.30
C GLN A 246 0.36 -6.15 13.18
N GLY A 247 1.06 -5.86 12.07
CA GLY A 247 2.42 -6.30 11.79
C GLY A 247 3.49 -5.27 12.14
N LEU A 248 4.67 -5.42 11.53
CA LEU A 248 5.80 -4.51 11.72
C LEU A 248 5.77 -3.37 10.70
N ILE A 249 6.06 -2.16 11.16
CA ILE A 249 6.45 -1.01 10.32
C ILE A 249 7.84 -0.53 10.77
N ALA A 250 8.82 -0.55 9.87
CA ALA A 250 10.17 -0.14 10.22
C ALA A 250 10.25 1.39 10.43
N PHE A 251 9.61 2.17 9.56
CA PHE A 251 9.55 3.62 9.70
C PHE A 251 8.20 4.16 9.21
N PHE A 252 7.59 5.04 10.00
CA PHE A 252 6.27 5.60 9.73
C PHE A 252 6.34 7.12 9.63
N ALA A 253 6.01 7.67 8.47
CA ALA A 253 5.91 9.10 8.22
C ALA A 253 4.51 9.48 7.73
N ASN A 254 3.79 10.28 8.52
CA ASN A 254 2.50 10.83 8.15
C ASN A 254 2.59 12.34 7.94
N ASN A 255 2.50 12.75 6.69
CA ASN A 255 2.31 14.13 6.22
C ASN A 255 0.89 14.37 5.68
N GLY A 256 -0.04 13.43 5.90
CA GLY A 256 -1.41 13.46 5.40
C GLY A 256 -2.44 13.27 6.50
N ILE A 257 -3.62 12.76 6.14
CA ILE A 257 -4.69 12.47 7.10
C ILE A 257 -4.87 10.95 7.22
N ILE A 258 -4.89 10.46 8.46
CA ILE A 258 -5.35 9.11 8.80
C ILE A 258 -6.58 9.26 9.68
N THR A 259 -7.75 8.95 9.14
CA THR A 259 -9.04 9.21 9.81
C THR A 259 -9.34 8.22 10.92
N THR A 260 -8.83 7.00 10.84
CA THR A 260 -8.86 6.01 11.92
C THR A 260 -7.57 5.19 11.88
N PHE A 261 -6.77 5.29 12.93
CA PHE A 261 -5.59 4.45 13.16
C PHE A 261 -5.88 3.47 14.29
N SER A 262 -5.51 2.21 14.07
CA SER A 262 -5.76 1.11 15.00
C SER A 262 -4.74 0.00 14.85
N GLY A 263 -4.81 -0.99 15.74
CA GLY A 263 -3.99 -2.18 15.74
C GLY A 263 -2.91 -2.18 16.81
N ASN A 264 -2.24 -3.32 16.96
CA ASN A 264 -1.27 -3.60 18.03
C ASN A 264 0.13 -3.93 17.49
N GLY A 265 0.34 -3.75 16.19
CA GLY A 265 1.61 -4.02 15.53
C GLY A 265 2.68 -3.01 15.90
N THR A 266 3.94 -3.45 15.91
CA THR A 266 5.09 -2.62 16.26
C THR A 266 5.45 -1.63 15.16
N ILE A 267 5.82 -0.42 15.57
CA ILE A 267 6.36 0.65 14.74
C ILE A 267 7.63 1.17 15.41
N TYR A 268 8.79 1.03 14.77
CA TYR A 268 10.04 1.46 15.43
C TYR A 268 10.12 2.99 15.57
N GLY A 269 9.67 3.75 14.59
CA GLY A 269 9.69 5.21 14.64
C GLY A 269 8.51 5.84 13.94
N VAL A 270 7.87 6.78 14.61
CA VAL A 270 6.73 7.55 14.09
C VAL A 270 7.12 9.02 13.94
N LEU A 271 6.94 9.55 12.73
CA LEU A 271 6.89 10.98 12.44
C LEU A 271 5.48 11.35 12.02
N ASN A 272 4.75 12.08 12.86
CA ASN A 272 3.47 12.65 12.49
C ASN A 272 3.57 14.17 12.31
N ASN A 273 3.31 14.65 11.09
CA ASN A 273 3.32 16.06 10.73
C ASN A 273 1.94 16.63 10.40
N LYS A 274 0.92 15.78 10.35
CA LYS A 274 -0.47 16.17 10.08
C LYS A 274 -1.40 15.43 11.03
N VAL A 275 -2.44 14.76 10.55
CA VAL A 275 -3.52 14.28 11.42
C VAL A 275 -3.50 12.76 11.48
N ILE A 276 -3.49 12.23 12.69
CA ILE A 276 -3.78 10.83 12.97
C ILE A 276 -4.86 10.77 14.03
N ASN A 277 -5.98 10.17 13.68
CA ASN A 277 -7.06 9.94 14.62
C ASN A 277 -6.98 8.50 15.13
N GLY A 278 -6.48 8.30 16.34
CA GLY A 278 -6.30 6.98 16.91
C GLY A 278 -5.30 6.97 18.05
N ASN A 279 -5.24 5.85 18.76
CA ASN A 279 -4.31 5.63 19.86
C ASN A 279 -2.97 5.11 19.34
N PHE A 280 -1.89 5.54 19.98
CA PHE A 280 -0.58 4.90 19.89
C PHE A 280 -0.30 4.19 21.22
N GLU A 281 -1.11 3.19 21.57
CA GLU A 281 -0.95 2.40 22.79
C GLU A 281 -0.13 1.15 22.51
N ASN A 282 1.08 1.05 23.08
CA ASN A 282 1.99 -0.10 22.94
C ASN A 282 2.45 -0.42 21.51
N VAL A 283 2.34 0.52 20.58
CA VAL A 283 2.68 0.29 19.17
C VAL A 283 3.99 0.94 18.75
N ALA A 284 4.37 2.09 19.32
CA ALA A 284 5.52 2.86 18.87
C ALA A 284 6.67 2.83 19.89
N ASN A 285 7.90 2.62 19.43
CA ASN A 285 9.07 2.75 20.30
C ASN A 285 9.44 4.23 20.51
N ALA A 286 9.38 5.02 19.44
CA ALA A 286 9.61 6.46 19.46
C ALA A 286 8.57 7.20 18.63
N LEU A 287 8.22 8.41 19.08
CA LEU A 287 7.23 9.24 18.42
C LEU A 287 7.65 10.70 18.41
N LYS A 288 7.72 11.29 17.22
CA LYS A 288 7.72 12.74 17.03
C LYS A 288 6.43 13.20 16.39
N ASN A 289 5.78 14.16 17.02
CA ASN A 289 4.53 14.73 16.57
C ASN A 289 4.70 16.24 16.38
N THR A 290 4.63 16.72 15.13
CA THR A 290 4.46 18.15 14.81
C THR A 290 3.02 18.47 14.39
N GLY A 291 2.20 17.44 14.18
CA GLY A 291 0.80 17.55 13.81
C GLY A 291 -0.18 17.35 14.98
N THR A 292 -1.28 16.64 14.74
CA THR A 292 -2.30 16.28 15.73
C THR A 292 -2.46 14.77 15.82
N ILE A 293 -2.45 14.25 17.05
CA ILE A 293 -2.85 12.89 17.40
C ILE A 293 -4.06 12.98 18.32
N SER A 294 -5.18 12.37 17.93
CA SER A 294 -6.44 12.49 18.68
C SER A 294 -6.59 11.51 19.84
N GLY A 295 -5.72 10.50 19.93
CA GLY A 295 -5.81 9.43 20.92
C GLY A 295 -4.77 9.51 22.02
N ASN A 296 -4.77 8.47 22.86
CA ASN A 296 -3.74 8.27 23.87
C ASN A 296 -2.42 7.85 23.24
N VAL A 297 -1.33 8.09 23.96
CA VAL A 297 0.01 7.66 23.56
C VAL A 297 0.63 6.89 24.72
N GLU A 298 1.04 5.66 24.47
CA GLU A 298 1.82 4.82 25.38
C GLU A 298 2.91 4.14 24.55
N LEU A 299 4.16 4.57 24.71
CA LEU A 299 5.27 3.98 23.96
C LEU A 299 5.63 2.59 24.49
N VAL A 300 6.30 1.79 23.67
CA VAL A 300 6.73 0.42 24.04
C VAL A 300 7.70 0.42 25.22
N GLY A 301 8.49 1.49 25.40
CA GLY A 301 9.45 1.58 26.50
C GLY A 301 10.81 0.92 26.20
N GLU A 302 11.02 0.47 24.96
CA GLU A 302 12.26 -0.15 24.50
C GLU A 302 12.90 0.66 23.37
N ARG A 303 14.23 0.73 23.34
CA ARG A 303 14.95 1.34 22.22
C ARG A 303 14.76 0.46 20.98
N GLY A 304 14.27 1.04 19.89
CA GLY A 304 14.17 0.32 18.63
C GLY A 304 15.54 -0.02 18.03
N THR A 305 15.60 -1.12 17.29
CA THR A 305 16.74 -1.48 16.43
C THR A 305 16.47 -1.03 15.01
N CYS A 306 16.94 0.15 14.65
CA CYS A 306 16.68 0.76 13.34
C CYS A 306 17.84 1.67 12.90
N SER A 307 17.83 2.09 11.63
CA SER A 307 18.86 2.95 11.04
C SER A 307 18.71 4.43 11.38
N ASN A 308 17.47 4.94 11.50
CA ASN A 308 17.17 6.34 11.79
C ASN A 308 17.39 6.68 13.28
N ASP A 309 17.82 7.90 13.59
CA ASP A 309 18.13 8.31 14.95
C ASP A 309 16.89 8.41 15.85
N ILE A 310 15.73 8.71 15.29
CA ILE A 310 14.52 8.87 16.09
C ILE A 310 14.07 7.57 16.75
N CYS A 311 14.22 6.45 16.05
CA CYS A 311 13.78 5.13 16.51
C CYS A 311 14.84 4.40 17.35
N LYS A 312 16.05 4.96 17.49
CA LYS A 312 17.08 4.48 18.43
C LYS A 312 16.83 4.92 19.88
N LEU A 313 15.73 5.62 20.15
CA LEU A 313 15.39 6.14 21.46
C LEU A 313 14.01 5.63 21.86
N SER A 314 13.73 5.61 23.16
CA SER A 314 12.39 5.39 23.70
C SER A 314 11.91 6.74 24.20
N GLY A 315 11.17 7.49 23.39
CA GLY A 315 10.88 8.90 23.70
C GLY A 315 9.77 9.54 22.88
N LEU A 316 9.14 10.53 23.50
CA LEU A 316 8.14 11.39 22.88
C LEU A 316 8.74 12.78 22.63
N TRP A 317 8.65 13.25 21.39
CA TRP A 317 8.89 14.64 21.00
C TRP A 317 7.61 15.26 20.44
N ASN A 318 6.88 15.95 21.29
CA ASN A 318 5.67 16.66 20.88
C ASN A 318 5.96 18.13 20.60
N GLU A 319 5.85 18.50 19.33
CA GLU A 319 5.88 19.88 18.81
C GLU A 319 4.49 20.32 18.28
N GLY A 320 3.50 19.43 18.31
CA GLY A 320 2.11 19.66 17.92
C GLY A 320 1.13 19.36 19.05
N THR A 321 -0.03 18.78 18.73
CA THR A 321 -1.09 18.48 19.71
C THR A 321 -1.27 16.98 19.87
N ILE A 322 -1.27 16.50 21.11
CA ILE A 322 -1.79 15.18 21.49
C ILE A 322 -2.98 15.41 22.40
N THR A 323 -4.17 14.98 21.99
CA THR A 323 -5.39 15.27 22.76
C THR A 323 -5.64 14.28 23.89
N GLY A 324 -5.12 13.04 23.77
CA GLY A 324 -5.19 12.02 24.81
C GLY A 324 -4.10 12.17 25.87
N THR A 325 -4.00 11.17 26.74
CA THR A 325 -2.97 11.10 27.79
C THR A 325 -1.71 10.48 27.24
N PHE A 326 -0.55 11.03 27.62
CA PHE A 326 0.69 10.30 27.52
C PHE A 326 0.85 9.40 28.75
N THR A 327 0.93 8.09 28.54
CA THR A 327 1.07 7.09 29.60
C THR A 327 2.42 6.39 29.47
N ASN A 328 3.13 6.28 30.59
CA ASN A 328 4.24 5.36 30.74
C ASN A 328 3.84 4.26 31.73
N ALA A 329 3.49 3.09 31.23
CA ALA A 329 3.07 1.97 32.07
C ALA A 329 4.21 1.42 32.95
N ALA A 330 3.84 0.58 33.91
CA ALA A 330 4.80 -0.14 34.74
C ALA A 330 5.81 -0.94 33.89
N ASP A 331 7.00 -1.15 34.45
CA ASP A 331 8.12 -1.89 33.83
C ASP A 331 8.72 -1.26 32.56
N LYS A 332 8.26 -0.07 32.16
CA LYS A 332 8.79 0.66 31.00
C LYS A 332 9.74 1.76 31.37
N THR A 333 10.70 2.00 30.48
CA THR A 333 11.64 3.11 30.57
C THR A 333 11.50 4.04 29.37
N ILE A 334 11.20 5.30 29.63
CA ILE A 334 11.14 6.37 28.64
C ILE A 334 12.31 7.32 28.90
N ASN A 335 13.19 7.46 27.91
CA ASN A 335 14.34 8.34 27.99
C ASN A 335 13.95 9.80 28.10
N SER A 336 12.91 10.22 27.37
CA SER A 336 12.51 11.62 27.35
C SER A 336 11.07 11.80 26.93
N VAL A 337 10.37 12.70 27.62
CA VAL A 337 9.09 13.29 27.19
C VAL A 337 9.33 14.78 26.99
N ILE A 338 9.34 15.20 25.73
CA ILE A 338 9.56 16.59 25.34
C ILE A 338 8.26 17.16 24.79
N ASN A 339 7.86 18.31 25.32
CA ASN A 339 6.72 19.08 24.84
C ASN A 339 7.18 20.52 24.52
N GLY A 340 7.04 20.92 23.27
CA GLY A 340 7.58 22.16 22.73
C GLY A 340 8.98 22.00 22.13
N SER A 341 9.57 23.11 21.71
CA SER A 341 10.89 23.12 21.06
C SER A 341 11.56 24.48 21.13
N ASN A 342 12.86 24.48 21.41
CA ASN A 342 13.70 25.69 21.31
C ASN A 342 14.17 25.97 19.88
N SER A 343 14.22 24.96 19.00
CA SER A 343 14.62 25.16 17.61
C SER A 343 13.50 25.78 16.78
N GLU A 344 12.24 25.60 17.19
CA GLU A 344 11.05 26.11 16.53
C GLU A 344 10.23 26.98 17.50
N PRO A 345 10.61 28.24 17.75
CA PRO A 345 10.01 29.04 18.82
C PRO A 345 8.54 29.41 18.58
N ASN A 346 8.05 29.32 17.35
CA ASN A 346 6.71 29.79 16.94
C ASN A 346 5.66 28.65 16.86
N ILE A 347 5.90 27.50 17.48
CA ILE A 347 4.91 26.43 17.63
C ILE A 347 4.09 26.61 18.91
N ASN A 348 3.00 25.85 19.05
CA ASN A 348 2.30 25.68 20.32
C ASN A 348 2.08 24.19 20.54
N ALA A 349 2.97 23.58 21.32
CA ALA A 349 2.89 22.16 21.60
C ALA A 349 1.94 21.91 22.79
N VAL A 350 1.04 20.95 22.65
CA VAL A 350 0.01 20.65 23.66
C VAL A 350 -0.05 19.16 23.94
N LEU A 351 0.16 18.79 25.20
CA LEU A 351 -0.31 17.53 25.77
C LEU A 351 -1.59 17.80 26.53
N ASN A 352 -2.74 17.45 25.95
CA ASN A 352 -4.01 17.97 26.45
C ASN A 352 -4.56 17.21 27.67
N ASN A 353 -4.18 15.94 27.85
CA ASN A 353 -4.64 15.14 28.98
C ASN A 353 -3.50 14.62 29.86
N GLY A 354 -2.43 15.42 29.93
CA GLY A 354 -1.35 15.26 30.89
C GLY A 354 -0.41 14.09 30.62
N ILE A 355 0.40 13.82 31.64
CA ILE A 355 1.36 12.73 31.70
C ILE A 355 1.02 11.85 32.90
N ALA A 356 0.81 10.56 32.67
CA ALA A 356 0.65 9.55 33.70
C ALA A 356 1.86 8.59 33.68
N ASN A 357 2.55 8.46 34.81
CA ASN A 357 3.74 7.62 34.93
C ASN A 357 3.58 6.55 36.02
N ASP A 358 3.67 5.29 35.60
CA ASP A 358 3.76 4.08 36.43
C ASP A 358 5.15 3.40 36.32
N GLY A 359 5.99 3.82 35.37
CA GLY A 359 7.33 3.27 35.13
C GLY A 359 8.45 4.26 35.43
N ILE A 360 9.51 4.23 34.62
CA ILE A 360 10.65 5.15 34.71
C ILE A 360 10.61 6.15 33.55
N ILE A 361 10.59 7.44 33.87
CA ILE A 361 10.87 8.51 32.91
C ILE A 361 12.17 9.21 33.34
N THR A 362 13.18 9.22 32.49
CA THR A 362 14.43 9.94 32.81
C THR A 362 14.15 11.44 32.86
N ASN A 363 13.64 12.04 31.77
CA ASN A 363 13.42 13.48 31.73
C ASN A 363 12.06 13.86 31.15
N ILE A 364 11.37 14.80 31.81
CA ILE A 364 10.26 15.54 31.23
C ILE A 364 10.74 16.97 30.97
N THR A 365 10.68 17.42 29.72
CA THR A 365 11.02 18.80 29.33
C THR A 365 9.82 19.47 28.68
N ASN A 366 9.28 20.50 29.33
CA ASN A 366 8.25 21.36 28.76
C ASN A 366 8.86 22.72 28.41
N TYR A 367 9.08 22.99 27.13
CA TYR A 367 9.66 24.25 26.66
C TYR A 367 8.67 25.41 26.79
N ASN A 368 9.16 26.65 26.60
CA ASN A 368 8.37 27.88 26.75
C ASN A 368 7.09 27.93 25.90
N ASN A 369 7.10 27.27 24.75
CA ASN A 369 5.98 27.11 23.82
C ASN A 369 5.20 25.80 24.01
N GLY A 370 5.46 25.09 25.11
CA GLY A 370 4.76 23.87 25.50
C GLY A 370 3.71 24.13 26.58
N THR A 371 2.55 23.50 26.41
CA THR A 371 1.48 23.40 27.40
C THR A 371 1.20 21.94 27.73
N ILE A 372 1.24 21.60 29.01
CA ILE A 372 0.78 20.31 29.54
C ILE A 372 -0.48 20.59 30.35
N ASN A 373 -1.63 20.12 29.88
CA ASN A 373 -2.90 20.21 30.59
C ASN A 373 -3.09 18.97 31.47
N ASN A 374 -3.89 19.09 32.53
CA ASN A 374 -4.17 18.02 33.51
C ASN A 374 -2.93 17.45 34.24
N GLY A 375 -1.85 18.23 34.26
CA GLY A 375 -0.71 18.03 35.14
C GLY A 375 0.17 16.84 34.78
N ILE A 376 1.01 16.49 35.75
CA ILE A 376 1.88 15.32 35.72
C ILE A 376 1.57 14.48 36.94
N THR A 377 1.24 13.21 36.74
CA THR A 377 1.00 12.24 37.80
C THR A 377 2.13 11.21 37.79
N ASN A 378 2.88 11.13 38.89
CA ASN A 378 3.87 10.10 39.16
C ASN A 378 3.32 9.14 40.22
N ASN A 379 2.89 7.96 39.80
CA ASN A 379 2.23 7.00 40.68
C ASN A 379 3.22 6.29 41.61
N ALA A 380 2.69 5.52 42.57
CA ALA A 380 3.49 4.74 43.49
C ALA A 380 4.42 3.77 42.74
N ASN A 381 5.66 3.63 43.21
CA ASN A 381 6.72 2.80 42.60
C ASN A 381 7.25 3.29 41.24
N ALA A 382 6.71 4.38 40.70
CA ALA A 382 7.22 5.02 39.51
C ALA A 382 8.40 5.96 39.84
N ASN A 383 9.21 6.32 38.85
CA ASN A 383 10.31 7.27 39.00
C ASN A 383 10.35 8.28 37.87
N ILE A 384 10.54 9.56 38.21
CA ILE A 384 10.91 10.61 37.27
C ILE A 384 12.24 11.22 37.73
N GLU A 385 13.31 11.13 36.93
CA GLU A 385 14.60 11.68 37.40
C GLU A 385 14.58 13.21 37.42
N SER A 386 14.06 13.84 36.35
CA SER A 386 13.91 15.29 36.33
C SER A 386 12.70 15.81 35.55
N ILE A 387 12.17 16.94 36.00
CA ILE A 387 11.18 17.76 35.31
C ILE A 387 11.80 19.15 35.09
N THR A 388 11.90 19.57 33.84
CA THR A 388 12.27 20.94 33.45
C THR A 388 11.06 21.62 32.82
N ASN A 389 10.52 22.66 33.46
CA ASN A 389 9.39 23.43 32.95
C ASN A 389 9.77 24.88 32.66
N GLN A 390 9.68 25.28 31.40
CA GLN A 390 9.80 26.66 30.92
C GLN A 390 8.45 27.19 30.39
N GLY A 391 7.52 26.29 30.02
CA GLY A 391 6.19 26.60 29.52
C GLY A 391 5.13 26.58 30.61
N THR A 392 3.95 26.07 30.26
CA THR A 392 2.79 25.98 31.17
C THR A 392 2.46 24.53 31.52
N ILE A 393 2.33 24.24 32.81
CA ILE A 393 1.72 23.00 33.32
C ILE A 393 0.44 23.39 34.07
N ASN A 394 -0.71 22.95 33.56
CA ASN A 394 -2.01 23.16 34.20
C ASN A 394 -2.45 21.92 34.95
N GLY A 395 -2.87 22.05 36.21
CA GLY A 395 -3.36 20.93 37.02
C GLY A 395 -2.35 20.37 38.04
N GLY A 396 -1.15 20.95 38.10
CA GLY A 396 -0.16 20.66 39.13
C GLY A 396 0.71 19.45 38.85
N ILE A 397 1.43 19.00 39.88
CA ILE A 397 2.25 17.79 39.86
C ILE A 397 1.86 16.97 41.09
N THR A 398 1.40 15.74 40.86
CA THR A 398 1.08 14.78 41.92
C THR A 398 2.14 13.70 41.93
N ASN A 399 2.87 13.59 43.05
CA ASN A 399 3.96 12.65 43.22
C ASN A 399 3.69 11.69 44.38
N SER A 400 3.39 10.44 44.06
CA SER A 400 3.25 9.34 45.03
C SER A 400 4.51 8.48 45.15
N SER A 401 5.63 8.91 44.57
CA SER A 401 6.90 8.16 44.56
C SER A 401 8.10 9.12 44.47
N GLN A 402 9.09 8.83 43.64
CA GLN A 402 10.30 9.63 43.49
C GLN A 402 10.22 10.56 42.26
N ILE A 403 10.42 11.86 42.51
CA ILE A 403 10.84 12.84 41.52
C ILE A 403 12.19 13.39 41.98
N GLY A 404 13.24 13.26 41.17
CA GLY A 404 14.59 13.69 41.56
C GLY A 404 14.74 15.20 41.65
N MET A 405 14.51 15.91 40.53
CA MET A 405 14.61 17.37 40.45
C MET A 405 13.42 17.98 39.70
N ILE A 406 12.94 19.13 40.19
CA ILE A 406 12.02 20.00 39.44
C ILE A 406 12.70 21.35 39.23
N ASN A 407 13.03 21.67 37.98
CA ASN A 407 13.54 22.97 37.56
C ASN A 407 12.42 23.74 36.85
N ASN A 408 11.82 24.71 37.53
CA ASN A 408 10.71 25.48 36.98
C ASN A 408 11.09 26.95 36.79
N THR A 409 11.12 27.38 35.53
CA THR A 409 11.15 28.81 35.13
C THR A 409 9.85 29.25 34.45
N GLY A 410 8.94 28.31 34.18
CA GLY A 410 7.62 28.54 33.61
C GLY A 410 6.50 28.66 34.66
N LEU A 411 5.26 28.47 34.20
CA LEU A 411 4.06 28.50 35.04
C LEU A 411 3.62 27.08 35.38
N ILE A 412 3.34 26.84 36.66
CA ILE A 412 2.61 25.66 37.13
C ILE A 412 1.35 26.16 37.85
N THR A 413 0.17 25.76 37.38
CA THR A 413 -1.10 26.02 38.07
C THR A 413 -1.61 24.74 38.73
N GLY A 414 -2.21 24.84 39.91
CA GLY A 414 -2.65 23.69 40.70
C GLY A 414 -1.70 23.34 41.85
N ASN A 415 -1.95 22.21 42.51
CA ASN A 415 -1.17 21.80 43.68
C ASN A 415 0.08 21.01 43.29
N LEU A 416 1.12 21.14 44.11
CA LEU A 416 2.27 20.24 44.13
C LEU A 416 2.08 19.33 45.35
N THR A 417 1.67 18.08 45.12
CA THR A 417 1.25 17.14 46.18
C THR A 417 2.12 15.91 46.23
#